data_AF-A0A353C2E3-F1
#
_entry.id   AF-A0A353C2E3-F1
#
_cell.length_a   1.000
_cell.length_b   1.000
_cell.length_c   1.000
_cell.angle_alpha   90.00
_cell.angle_beta   90.00
_cell.angle_gamma   90.00
#
_symmetry.space_group_name_H-M   'P 1'
#
loop_
_entity.id
_entity.type
_entity.pdbx_description
1 polymer ?
#
loop_
_entity_poly.entity_id
_entity_poly.type
_entity_poly.pdbx_seq_one_letter_code
_entity_poly.pdbx_strand_id
1 'polypeptide(L)'
;MNFYLAVTDNQWFFYLSRLCPDEINFWQPGGSQAFSAIEPGAPFLFKLHSPQNFIVGGGFFVRHSFLPTTLAWDSFGEKNGTADFQTFKAKIMKYRSKNGKTEIDPVIGCIILTSPFFFNDPEWIPVPADWSPISCKGKHIIQIH
;
A
#
# COMPACT_ATOMS: atom_id res chain seq x y z
N MET A 1 -14.81 15.00 1.35
CA MET A 1 -14.18 13.74 1.76
C MET A 1 -12.74 13.78 1.28
N ASN A 2 -11.75 13.55 2.15
CA ASN A 2 -10.35 13.46 1.75
C ASN A 2 -9.99 11.98 1.52
N PHE A 3 -9.21 11.69 0.47
CA PHE A 3 -8.67 10.37 0.23
C PHE A 3 -7.15 10.46 0.00
N TYR A 4 -6.47 9.33 0.17
CA TYR A 4 -5.06 9.19 -0.18
C TYR A 4 -4.93 8.31 -1.42
N LEU A 5 -4.12 8.71 -2.39
CA LEU A 5 -3.83 7.89 -3.57
C LEU A 5 -2.38 7.40 -3.51
N ALA A 6 -2.21 6.09 -3.33
CA ALA A 6 -0.90 5.46 -3.17
C ALA A 6 -0.50 4.70 -4.42
N VAL A 7 0.76 4.83 -4.84
CA VAL A 7 1.33 3.95 -5.86
C VAL A 7 1.68 2.60 -5.22
N THR A 8 1.23 1.50 -5.83
CA THR A 8 1.46 0.14 -5.34
C THR A 8 2.33 -0.69 -6.30
N ASP A 9 2.87 -1.80 -5.78
CA ASP A 9 3.53 -2.85 -6.56
C ASP A 9 2.47 -3.69 -7.28
N ASN A 10 2.65 -3.90 -8.59
CA ASN A 10 1.68 -4.65 -9.39
C ASN A 10 1.49 -6.08 -8.86
N GLN A 11 2.58 -6.74 -8.45
CA GLN A 11 2.47 -8.11 -7.93
C GLN A 11 1.71 -8.15 -6.60
N TRP A 12 1.96 -7.18 -5.71
CA TRP A 12 1.20 -7.02 -4.47
C TRP A 12 -0.30 -6.86 -4.76
N PHE A 13 -0.67 -5.99 -5.71
CA PHE A 13 -2.07 -5.77 -6.10
C PHE A 13 -2.72 -7.06 -6.61
N PHE A 14 -2.14 -7.69 -7.63
CA PHE A 14 -2.71 -8.91 -8.23
C PHE A 14 -2.71 -10.11 -7.28
N TYR A 15 -1.81 -10.14 -6.29
CA TYR A 15 -1.84 -11.16 -5.26
C TYR A 15 -3.09 -10.98 -4.37
N LEU A 16 -3.27 -9.78 -3.83
CA LEU A 16 -4.37 -9.50 -2.90
C LEU A 16 -5.73 -9.48 -3.57
N SER A 17 -5.82 -9.05 -4.84
CA SER A 17 -7.08 -9.09 -5.59
C SER A 17 -7.60 -10.49 -5.83
N ARG A 18 -6.72 -11.50 -5.84
CA ARG A 18 -7.10 -12.93 -5.93
C ARG A 18 -7.40 -13.53 -4.55
N LEU A 19 -6.70 -13.07 -3.52
CA LEU A 19 -6.89 -13.53 -2.15
C LEU A 19 -8.19 -12.98 -1.53
N CYS A 20 -8.61 -11.77 -1.91
CA CYS A 20 -9.79 -11.06 -1.38
C CYS A 20 -9.88 -11.03 0.15
N PRO A 21 -8.84 -10.58 0.88
CA PRO A 21 -8.87 -10.55 2.34
C PRO A 21 -9.80 -9.45 2.87
N ASP A 22 -10.16 -9.53 4.14
CA ASP A 22 -10.98 -8.54 4.89
C ASP A 22 -10.18 -7.31 5.39
N GLU A 23 -8.87 -7.49 5.54
CA GLU A 23 -7.91 -6.44 5.86
C GLU A 23 -6.60 -6.67 5.09
N ILE A 24 -5.79 -5.61 4.94
CA ILE A 24 -4.47 -5.71 4.34
C ILE A 24 -3.47 -4.81 5.03
N ASN A 25 -2.19 -5.19 4.92
CA ASN A 25 -1.08 -4.34 5.28
C ASN A 25 -0.46 -3.70 4.02
N PHE A 26 -0.72 -2.40 3.81
CA PHE A 26 -0.02 -1.61 2.81
C PHE A 26 1.33 -1.15 3.38
N TRP A 27 2.30 -2.06 3.36
CA TRP A 27 3.57 -1.86 4.05
C TRP A 27 4.50 -0.86 3.33
N GLN A 28 5.31 -0.17 4.12
CA GLN A 28 6.38 0.72 3.68
C GLN A 28 7.73 0.12 4.12
N PRO A 29 8.70 -0.07 3.21
CA PRO A 29 9.96 -0.75 3.55
C PRO A 29 10.83 0.04 4.54
N GLY A 30 10.58 1.34 4.69
CA GLY A 30 11.15 2.17 5.75
C GLY A 30 10.27 2.18 7.00
N GLY A 31 10.89 2.26 8.17
CA GLY A 31 10.21 2.31 9.48
C GLY A 31 10.43 3.64 10.22
N SER A 32 10.63 4.74 9.49
CA SER A 32 11.09 6.02 10.07
C SER A 32 10.09 7.16 10.01
N GLN A 33 9.02 7.05 9.22
CA GLN A 33 8.01 8.11 9.08
C GLN A 33 6.62 7.54 9.29
N ALA A 34 5.90 8.12 10.25
CA ALA A 34 4.52 7.72 10.50
C ALA A 34 3.61 8.22 9.38
N PHE A 35 2.61 7.42 9.01
CA PHE A 35 1.58 7.83 8.07
C PHE A 35 0.47 8.61 8.77
N SER A 36 0.22 9.85 8.33
CA SER A 36 -0.79 10.75 8.89
C SER A 36 -1.47 11.62 7.82
N ALA A 37 -1.54 11.14 6.58
CA ALA A 37 -2.05 11.92 5.45
C ALA A 37 -3.59 12.00 5.41
N ILE A 38 -4.26 11.05 6.07
CA ILE A 38 -5.72 10.94 6.17
C ILE A 38 -6.10 10.40 7.55
N GLU A 39 -7.32 10.71 7.99
CA GLU A 39 -7.89 10.22 9.24
C GLU A 39 -8.41 8.77 9.13
N PRO A 40 -8.51 8.02 10.24
CA PRO A 40 -9.17 6.71 10.23
C PRO A 40 -10.57 6.75 9.62
N GLY A 41 -10.92 5.73 8.84
CA GLY A 41 -12.15 5.64 8.05
C GLY A 41 -12.09 6.34 6.69
N ALA A 42 -11.04 7.11 6.39
CA ALA A 42 -10.91 7.76 5.09
C ALA A 42 -10.47 6.77 3.99
N PRO A 43 -10.89 6.97 2.73
CA PRO A 43 -10.48 6.12 1.62
C PRO A 43 -8.98 6.22 1.32
N PHE A 44 -8.36 5.06 1.13
CA PHE A 44 -6.98 4.87 0.66
C PHE A 44 -7.03 4.11 -0.65
N LEU A 45 -6.71 4.77 -1.76
CA LEU A 45 -6.81 4.23 -3.11
C LEU A 45 -5.46 3.71 -3.62
N PHE A 46 -5.51 2.62 -4.39
CA PHE A 46 -4.35 2.01 -5.02
C PHE A 46 -4.23 2.45 -6.47
N LYS A 47 -3.03 2.87 -6.85
CA LYS A 47 -2.65 3.22 -8.22
C LYS A 47 -1.51 2.31 -8.68
N LEU A 48 -1.63 1.72 -9.87
CA LEU A 48 -0.54 0.94 -10.47
C LEU A 48 0.58 1.85 -10.99
N HIS A 49 1.79 1.30 -11.06
CA HIS A 49 2.94 2.00 -11.61
C HIS A 49 2.77 2.22 -13.13
N SER A 50 3.50 3.20 -13.69
CA SER A 50 3.68 3.32 -15.14
C SER A 50 4.30 2.02 -15.70
N PRO A 51 3.87 1.52 -16.87
CA PRO A 51 3.01 2.18 -17.87
C PRO A 51 1.49 2.04 -17.67
N GLN A 52 1.02 1.25 -16.70
CA GLN A 52 -0.42 1.04 -16.51
C GLN A 52 -1.09 2.32 -16.00
N ASN A 53 -0.61 2.87 -14.88
CA ASN A 53 -1.02 4.20 -14.41
C ASN A 53 -2.55 4.37 -14.18
N PHE A 54 -3.23 3.33 -13.69
CA PHE A 54 -4.64 3.36 -13.32
C PHE A 54 -4.84 3.31 -11.81
N ILE A 55 -5.95 3.86 -11.34
CA ILE A 55 -6.51 3.59 -10.01
C ILE A 55 -7.31 2.29 -10.11
N VAL A 56 -6.99 1.33 -9.25
CA VAL A 56 -7.39 -0.07 -9.43
C VAL A 56 -8.13 -0.66 -8.23
N GLY A 57 -8.35 0.15 -7.20
CA GLY A 57 -9.03 -0.29 -5.98
C GLY A 57 -8.64 0.58 -4.80
N GLY A 58 -8.86 0.05 -3.59
CA GLY A 58 -8.52 0.74 -2.36
C GLY A 58 -8.96 -0.03 -1.12
N GLY A 59 -8.99 0.67 -0.01
CA GLY A 59 -9.57 0.24 1.26
C GLY A 59 -9.76 1.44 2.17
N PHE A 60 -10.15 1.19 3.42
CA PHE A 60 -10.38 2.26 4.39
C PHE A 60 -9.29 2.25 5.45
N PHE A 61 -8.67 3.41 5.67
CA PHE A 61 -7.55 3.52 6.60
C PHE A 61 -7.99 3.26 8.04
N VAL A 62 -7.29 2.38 8.75
CA VAL A 62 -7.56 2.08 10.16
C VAL A 62 -6.55 2.79 11.04
N ARG A 63 -5.27 2.47 10.88
CA ARG A 63 -4.16 3.04 11.62
C ARG A 63 -2.84 2.73 10.95
N HIS A 64 -1.80 3.39 11.42
CA HIS A 64 -0.42 3.09 11.09
C HIS A 64 0.34 2.55 12.32
N SER A 65 1.23 1.58 12.12
CA SER A 65 2.13 1.06 13.16
C SER A 65 3.50 0.72 12.60
N PHE A 66 4.54 0.78 13.43
CA PHE A 66 5.85 0.24 13.08
C PHE A 66 6.02 -1.14 13.71
N LEU A 67 6.38 -2.13 12.90
CA LEU A 67 6.60 -3.51 13.36
C LEU A 67 7.90 -4.06 12.76
N PRO A 68 8.64 -4.92 13.48
CA PRO A 68 9.63 -5.80 12.86
C PRO A 68 8.99 -6.62 11.74
N THR A 69 9.77 -6.99 10.72
CA THR A 69 9.27 -7.72 9.55
C THR A 69 8.71 -9.09 9.95
N THR A 70 9.33 -9.76 10.92
CA THR A 70 8.82 -11.00 11.52
C THR A 70 7.43 -10.81 12.12
N LEU A 71 7.25 -9.82 13.00
CA LEU A 71 5.98 -9.55 13.65
C LEU A 71 4.88 -9.07 12.69
N ALA A 72 5.25 -8.32 11.64
CA ALA A 72 4.32 -7.97 10.57
C ALA A 72 3.84 -9.20 9.79
N TRP A 73 4.71 -10.20 9.59
CA TRP A 73 4.29 -11.47 9.02
C TRP A 73 3.39 -12.27 9.95
N ASP A 74 3.73 -12.37 11.23
CA ASP A 74 2.90 -13.09 12.20
C ASP A 74 1.51 -12.45 12.35
N SER A 75 1.41 -11.12 12.19
CA SER A 75 0.15 -10.38 12.32
C SER A 75 -0.73 -10.47 11.07
N PHE A 76 -0.14 -10.40 9.87
CA PHE A 76 -0.90 -10.23 8.62
C PHE A 76 -0.74 -11.40 7.65
N GLY A 77 0.30 -12.22 7.77
CA GLY A 77 0.59 -13.34 6.87
C GLY A 77 0.53 -12.91 5.41
N GLU A 78 -0.27 -13.64 4.62
CA GLU A 78 -0.49 -13.38 3.20
C GLU A 78 -1.14 -12.02 2.89
N LYS A 79 -1.78 -11.37 3.88
CA LYS A 79 -2.36 -10.02 3.76
C LYS A 79 -1.29 -8.93 3.60
N ASN A 80 0.00 -9.29 3.68
CA ASN A 80 1.14 -8.47 3.25
C ASN A 80 1.36 -8.47 1.72
N GLY A 81 0.57 -9.24 0.95
CA GLY A 81 0.62 -9.29 -0.52
C GLY A 81 1.67 -10.24 -1.09
N THR A 82 1.98 -11.32 -0.37
CA THR A 82 2.92 -12.38 -0.76
C THR A 82 2.51 -13.73 -0.18
N ALA A 83 2.86 -14.82 -0.84
CA ALA A 83 2.49 -16.18 -0.42
C ALA A 83 3.19 -16.71 0.83
N ASP A 84 4.38 -16.22 1.14
CA ASP A 84 5.21 -16.74 2.23
C ASP A 84 6.15 -15.67 2.79
N PHE A 85 6.68 -15.95 3.99
CA PHE A 85 7.54 -15.04 4.73
C PHE A 85 8.85 -14.73 3.99
N GLN A 86 9.43 -15.73 3.32
CA GLN A 86 10.69 -15.60 2.61
C GLN A 86 10.53 -14.63 1.44
N THR A 87 9.44 -14.73 0.69
CA THR A 87 9.06 -13.81 -0.38
C THR A 87 8.80 -12.41 0.17
N PHE A 88 8.06 -12.28 1.28
CA PHE A 88 7.81 -10.99 1.94
C PHE A 88 9.11 -10.30 2.35
N LYS A 89 9.96 -11.01 3.09
CA LYS A 89 11.26 -10.53 3.56
C LYS A 89 12.16 -10.15 2.41
N ALA A 90 12.24 -10.98 1.36
CA ALA A 90 13.03 -10.68 0.18
C ALA A 90 12.58 -9.40 -0.52
N LYS A 91 11.27 -9.14 -0.63
CA LYS A 91 10.74 -7.87 -1.16
C LYS A 91 11.19 -6.68 -0.32
N ILE A 92 11.03 -6.73 1.01
CA ILE A 92 11.45 -5.65 1.91
C ILE A 92 12.96 -5.37 1.78
N MET A 93 13.78 -6.42 1.81
CA MET A 93 15.24 -6.29 1.71
C MET A 93 15.67 -5.72 0.35
N LYS A 94 14.99 -6.08 -0.74
CA LYS A 94 15.25 -5.51 -2.08
C LYS A 94 15.00 -4.00 -2.14
N TYR A 95 14.01 -3.48 -1.42
CA TYR A 95 13.79 -2.04 -1.32
C TYR A 95 14.82 -1.35 -0.41
N ARG A 96 15.21 -1.99 0.70
CA ARG A 96 16.16 -1.41 1.67
C ARG A 96 17.62 -1.48 1.23
N SER A 97 18.02 -2.49 0.47
CA SER A 97 19.40 -2.63 -0.02
C SER A 97 19.81 -1.46 -0.92
N LYS A 98 18.86 -0.85 -1.64
CA LYS A 98 19.06 0.40 -2.39
C LYS A 98 19.47 1.58 -1.50
N ASN A 99 19.19 1.50 -0.19
CA ASN A 99 19.50 2.52 0.80
C ASN A 99 20.73 2.16 1.68
N GLY A 100 21.48 1.10 1.34
CA GLY A 100 22.74 0.74 1.98
C GLY A 100 22.66 0.20 3.42
N LYS A 101 21.46 -0.15 3.91
CA LYS A 101 21.26 -0.73 5.25
C LYS A 101 20.98 -2.24 5.17
N THR A 102 21.78 -3.02 5.88
CA THR A 102 21.59 -4.47 6.04
C THR A 102 21.18 -4.76 7.48
N GLU A 103 19.87 -4.90 7.70
CA GLU A 103 19.28 -5.30 8.99
C GLU A 103 18.70 -6.71 8.87
N ILE A 104 18.86 -7.54 9.91
CA ILE A 104 18.39 -8.93 9.91
C ILE A 104 16.87 -9.02 9.95
N ASP A 105 16.24 -8.16 10.76
CA ASP A 105 14.79 -8.04 10.91
C ASP A 105 14.38 -6.56 10.91
N PRO A 106 14.28 -5.96 9.72
CA PRO A 106 14.03 -4.54 9.60
C PRO A 106 12.65 -4.14 10.13
N VAL A 107 12.57 -3.00 10.82
CA VAL A 107 11.29 -2.36 11.16
C VAL A 107 10.69 -1.70 9.91
N ILE A 108 9.44 -2.00 9.63
CA ILE A 108 8.65 -1.46 8.50
C ILE A 108 7.45 -0.66 8.99
N GLY A 109 6.99 0.29 8.17
CA GLY A 109 5.68 0.92 8.37
C GLY A 109 4.57 -0.01 7.90
N CYS A 110 3.53 -0.16 8.72
CA CYS A 110 2.34 -0.94 8.41
C CYS A 110 1.14 0.00 8.34
N ILE A 111 0.61 0.26 7.15
CA ILE A 111 -0.63 1.02 6.96
C ILE A 111 -1.75 0.00 6.85
N ILE A 112 -2.54 -0.10 7.91
CA ILE A 112 -3.60 -1.11 8.03
C ILE A 112 -4.86 -0.57 7.36
N LEU A 113 -5.36 -1.32 6.38
CA LEU A 113 -6.59 -1.00 5.66
C LEU A 113 -7.62 -2.10 5.89
N THR A 114 -8.88 -1.71 6.06
CA THR A 114 -10.02 -2.63 6.16
C THR A 114 -10.94 -2.50 4.94
N SER A 115 -11.77 -3.51 4.71
CA SER A 115 -12.72 -3.58 3.60
C SER A 115 -12.07 -3.24 2.25
N PRO A 116 -10.97 -3.94 1.87
CA PRO A 116 -10.32 -3.67 0.62
C PRO A 116 -11.25 -4.02 -0.55
N PHE A 117 -11.17 -3.25 -1.61
CA PHE A 117 -11.89 -3.47 -2.84
C PHE A 117 -10.91 -3.40 -4.01
N PHE A 118 -11.14 -4.26 -5.00
CA PHE A 118 -10.30 -4.41 -6.19
C PHE A 118 -11.20 -4.33 -7.41
N PHE A 119 -10.91 -3.40 -8.32
CA PHE A 119 -11.63 -3.27 -9.58
C PHE A 119 -11.12 -4.30 -10.58
N ASN A 120 -12.02 -4.84 -11.41
CA ASN A 120 -11.61 -5.61 -12.58
C ASN A 120 -11.05 -4.66 -13.65
N ASP A 121 -10.19 -5.16 -14.54
CA ASP A 121 -9.50 -4.35 -15.56
C ASP A 121 -10.40 -3.38 -16.35
N PRO A 122 -11.64 -3.74 -16.75
CA PRO A 122 -12.54 -2.80 -17.45
C PRO A 122 -13.05 -1.64 -16.60
N GLU A 123 -12.97 -1.77 -15.27
CA GLU A 123 -13.46 -0.81 -14.28
C GLU A 123 -12.33 0.08 -13.73
N TRP A 124 -11.09 -0.13 -14.19
CA TRP A 124 -9.95 0.68 -13.77
C TRP A 124 -10.10 2.13 -14.18
N ILE A 125 -9.81 3.03 -13.24
CA ILE A 125 -10.05 4.46 -13.41
C ILE A 125 -8.74 5.13 -13.86
N PRO A 126 -8.72 5.86 -14.99
CA PRO A 126 -7.51 6.56 -15.43
C PRO A 126 -7.13 7.62 -14.40
N VAL A 127 -5.82 7.72 -14.14
CA VAL A 127 -5.30 8.75 -13.25
C VAL A 127 -5.39 10.10 -13.97
N PRO A 128 -5.82 11.19 -13.30
CA PRO A 128 -5.89 12.52 -13.90
C PRO A 128 -4.56 12.94 -14.53
N ALA A 129 -4.63 13.64 -15.67
CA ALA A 129 -3.44 14.05 -16.43
C ALA A 129 -2.53 15.02 -15.66
N ASP A 130 -3.06 15.72 -14.66
CA ASP A 130 -2.36 16.65 -13.78
C ASP A 130 -1.79 15.98 -12.51
N TRP A 131 -1.95 14.66 -12.36
CA TRP A 131 -1.38 13.95 -11.22
C TRP A 131 0.15 14.01 -11.24
N SER A 132 0.74 14.60 -10.20
CA SER A 132 2.18 14.64 -10.00
C SER A 132 2.60 13.74 -8.83
N PRO A 133 3.58 12.83 -9.02
CA PRO A 133 4.09 11.98 -7.94
C PRO A 133 4.76 12.76 -6.80
N ILE A 134 5.05 14.05 -6.99
CA ILE A 134 5.76 14.91 -6.04
C ILE A 134 4.81 15.51 -4.98
N SER A 135 3.49 15.47 -5.19
CA SER A 135 2.51 16.04 -4.26
C SER A 135 2.18 15.08 -3.10
N CYS A 136 3.19 14.71 -2.32
CA CYS A 136 3.04 13.97 -1.06
C CYS A 136 2.61 14.92 0.09
N LYS A 137 1.57 15.73 -0.11
CA LYS A 137 0.83 16.45 0.94
C LYS A 137 -0.60 16.71 0.44
N GLY A 138 -1.50 15.76 0.69
CA GLY A 138 -2.94 15.99 0.87
C GLY A 138 -3.65 16.95 -0.09
N LYS A 139 -3.35 16.93 -1.39
CA LYS A 139 -4.12 17.67 -2.39
C LYS A 139 -4.46 16.75 -3.54
N HIS A 140 -5.57 16.04 -3.45
CA HIS A 140 -6.51 15.89 -4.56
C HIS A 140 -7.88 15.57 -3.94
N ILE A 141 -8.61 16.63 -3.59
CA ILE A 141 -10.06 16.55 -3.38
C ILE A 141 -10.65 16.37 -4.78
N ILE A 142 -11.03 15.15 -5.12
CA ILE A 142 -11.93 14.91 -6.26
C ILE A 142 -13.32 14.79 -5.64
N GLN A 143 -14.08 15.89 -5.67
CA GLN A 143 -15.53 15.83 -5.59
C GLN A 143 -16.00 15.17 -6.89
N ILE A 144 -16.43 13.92 -6.79
CA ILE A 144 -17.26 13.31 -7.82
C ILE A 144 -18.64 13.94 -7.64
N HIS A 145 -19.13 14.62 -8.69
CA HIS A 145 -20.53 15.07 -8.75
C HIS A 145 -21.44 13.87 -8.97
#